data_AF-A0A6P1TDJ2-F1
#
_entry.id   AF-A0A6P1TDJ2-F1
#
_cell.length_a   1.000
_cell.length_b   1.000
_cell.length_c   1.000
_cell.angle_alpha   90.00
_cell.angle_beta   90.00
_cell.angle_gamma   90.00
#
_symmetry.space_group_name_H-M   'P 1'
#
loop_
_entity.id
_entity.type
_entity.pdbx_description
1 polymer ?
#
loop_
_entity_poly.entity_id
_entity_poly.type
_entity_poly.pdbx_seq_one_letter_code
_entity_poly.pdbx_strand_id
1 'polypeptide(L)'
;MRLLIGAREYGAGLSATNYISAKRLIREHPVSILQIMQPLPSRESLVGFLSWCNGRHCLPLRVVLNQVSSADRRLAMQYLISRGYRTPDRVTFLKV
;
A
#
# COMPACT_ATOMS: atom_id res chain seq x y z
N MET A 1 -6.90 -2.77 11.20
CA MET A 1 -6.29 -4.06 10.80
C MET A 1 -5.16 -3.84 9.78
N ARG A 2 -4.19 -4.74 9.66
CA ARG A 2 -3.07 -4.63 8.69
C ARG A 2 -3.31 -5.51 7.46
N LEU A 3 -3.08 -4.97 6.27
CA LEU A 3 -3.03 -5.70 5.00
C LEU A 3 -1.59 -5.68 4.47
N LEU A 4 -1.04 -6.87 4.24
CA LEU A 4 0.27 -7.09 3.65
C LEU A 4 0.10 -7.51 2.19
N ILE A 5 0.82 -6.89 1.27
CA ILE A 5 0.84 -7.29 -0.14
C ILE A 5 2.24 -7.77 -0.49
N GLY A 6 2.39 -8.98 -1.04
CA GLY A 6 3.64 -9.48 -1.62
C GLY A 6 4.54 -10.31 -0.70
N ALA A 7 4.07 -10.69 0.48
CA ALA A 7 4.75 -11.64 1.33
C ALA A 7 3.82 -12.78 1.74
N ARG A 8 4.37 -13.99 1.87
CA ARG A 8 3.67 -15.10 2.55
C ARG A 8 3.43 -14.70 4.01
N GLU A 9 2.32 -15.16 4.57
CA GLU A 9 1.81 -14.76 5.88
C GLU A 9 2.91 -14.82 6.96
N TYR A 10 3.35 -13.65 7.42
CA TYR A 10 4.20 -13.52 8.60
C TYR A 10 3.51 -12.55 9.58
N GLY A 11 2.60 -13.10 10.40
CA GLY A 11 1.98 -12.41 11.54
C GLY A 11 0.46 -12.21 11.45
N ALA A 12 -0.10 -11.53 12.46
CA ALA A 12 -1.52 -11.21 12.54
C ALA A 12 -1.91 -10.10 11.56
N GLY A 13 -2.65 -10.44 10.50
CA GLY A 13 -3.15 -9.51 9.49
C GLY A 13 -3.66 -10.23 8.25
N LEU A 14 -4.23 -9.47 7.31
CA LEU A 14 -4.60 -9.99 6.00
C LEU A 14 -3.35 -10.02 5.10
N SER A 15 -3.23 -11.04 4.26
CA SER A 15 -2.20 -11.11 3.23
C SER A 15 -2.80 -11.23 1.83
N ALA A 16 -2.18 -10.55 0.87
CA ALA A 16 -2.45 -10.65 -0.54
C ALA A 16 -1.15 -10.86 -1.31
N THR A 17 -1.17 -11.71 -2.33
CA THR A 17 0.00 -11.94 -3.20
C THR A 17 -0.05 -11.09 -4.47
N ASN A 18 -1.14 -10.35 -4.70
CA ASN A 18 -1.36 -9.51 -5.88
C ASN A 18 -2.35 -8.37 -5.55
N TYR A 19 -2.45 -7.39 -6.45
CA TYR A 19 -3.36 -6.25 -6.25
C TYR A 19 -4.84 -6.59 -6.38
N ILE A 20 -5.23 -7.62 -7.13
CA ILE A 20 -6.64 -8.03 -7.27
C ILE A 20 -7.18 -8.50 -5.91
N SER A 21 -6.48 -9.42 -5.27
CA SER A 21 -6.81 -9.91 -3.92
C SER A 21 -6.74 -8.79 -2.89
N ALA A 22 -5.72 -7.91 -2.98
CA ALA A 22 -5.60 -6.77 -2.06
C ALA A 22 -6.79 -5.80 -2.16
N LYS A 23 -7.24 -5.48 -3.38
CA LYS A 23 -8.42 -4.64 -3.64
C LYS A 23 -9.70 -5.22 -3.05
N ARG A 24 -9.84 -6.55 -3.08
CA ARG A 24 -10.97 -7.24 -2.45
C ARG A 24 -10.90 -7.11 -0.92
N LEU A 25 -9.77 -7.47 -0.34
CA LEU A 25 -9.55 -7.47 1.11
C LEU A 25 -9.68 -6.08 1.74
N ILE A 26 -9.17 -5.04 1.08
CA ILE A 26 -9.25 -3.67 1.60
C ILE A 26 -10.67 -3.09 1.56
N ARG A 27 -11.57 -3.68 0.75
CA ARG A 27 -13.00 -3.31 0.70
C ARG A 27 -13.82 -4.09 1.72
N GLU A 28 -13.49 -5.36 1.92
CA GLU A 28 -14.23 -6.25 2.81
C GLU A 28 -13.90 -6.02 4.28
N HIS A 29 -12.79 -5.35 4.58
CA HIS A 29 -12.34 -5.18 5.95
C HIS A 29 -11.78 -3.78 6.28
N PRO A 30 -11.86 -3.33 7.55
CA PRO A 30 -11.32 -2.05 7.99
C PRO A 30 -9.79 -2.08 8.13
N VAL A 31 -9.11 -1.85 7.00
CA VAL A 31 -7.64 -1.78 6.95
C VAL A 31 -7.18 -0.39 7.39
N SER A 32 -6.37 -0.36 8.45
CA SER A 32 -5.73 0.85 8.99
C SER A 32 -4.25 0.97 8.60
N ILE A 33 -3.62 -0.15 8.22
CA ILE A 33 -2.22 -0.21 7.79
C ILE A 33 -2.12 -1.00 6.49
N LEU A 34 -1.62 -0.37 5.44
CA LEU A 34 -1.29 -1.00 4.18
C LEU A 34 0.23 -1.16 4.07
N GLN A 35 0.72 -2.39 4.03
CA GLN A 35 2.13 -2.67 3.79
C GLN A 35 2.30 -3.34 2.44
N ILE A 36 3.19 -2.80 1.63
CA ILE A 36 3.45 -3.29 0.28
C ILE A 36 4.89 -3.77 0.23
N MET A 37 5.05 -5.00 -0.25
CA MET A 37 6.32 -5.66 -0.55
C MET A 37 6.33 -6.02 -2.03
N GLN A 38 7.41 -5.66 -2.71
CA GLN A 38 7.61 -5.91 -4.14
C GLN A 38 8.82 -6.82 -4.35
N PRO A 39 8.92 -7.48 -5.52
CA PRO A 39 8.04 -7.38 -6.70
C PRO A 39 6.68 -8.07 -6.50
N LEU A 40 5.66 -7.57 -7.19
CA LEU A 40 4.34 -8.19 -7.27
C LEU A 40 4.08 -8.61 -8.72
N PRO A 41 3.58 -9.83 -8.98
CA PRO A 41 3.18 -10.24 -10.32
C PRO A 41 1.89 -9.51 -10.70
N SER A 42 2.02 -8.31 -11.27
CA SER A 42 0.89 -7.45 -11.62
C SER A 42 1.22 -6.55 -12.81
N ARG A 43 0.25 -6.38 -13.72
CA ARG A 43 0.30 -5.36 -14.78
C ARG A 43 0.02 -3.95 -14.26
N GLU A 44 -0.69 -3.85 -13.14
CA GLU A 44 -0.96 -2.57 -12.47
C GLU A 44 0.27 -2.11 -11.68
N SER A 45 0.59 -0.82 -11.79
CA SER A 45 1.67 -0.18 -11.04
C SER A 45 1.27 0.11 -9.59
N LEU A 46 2.27 0.28 -8.72
CA LEU A 46 2.05 0.67 -7.33
C LEU A 46 1.21 1.96 -7.21
N VAL A 47 1.53 2.98 -8.00
CA VAL A 47 0.77 4.24 -8.02
C VAL A 47 -0.65 4.02 -8.52
N GLY A 48 -0.86 3.16 -9.52
CA GLY A 48 -2.19 2.78 -10.00
C GLY A 48 -3.05 2.17 -8.89
N PHE A 49 -2.47 1.24 -8.13
CA PHE A 49 -3.13 0.62 -6.98
C PHE A 49 -3.47 1.64 -5.88
N LEU A 50 -2.52 2.51 -5.50
CA LEU A 50 -2.76 3.57 -4.51
C LEU A 50 -3.84 4.56 -4.99
N SER A 51 -3.86 4.86 -6.30
CA SER A 51 -4.89 5.68 -6.93
C SER A 51 -6.27 5.08 -6.88
N TRP A 52 -6.37 3.79 -7.17
CA TRP A 52 -7.61 3.06 -6.99
C TRP A 52 -8.09 3.09 -5.54
N CYS A 53 -7.20 2.89 -4.56
CA CYS A 53 -7.56 2.91 -3.15
C CYS A 53 -8.09 4.29 -2.72
N ASN A 54 -7.43 5.35 -3.16
CA ASN A 54 -7.85 6.72 -2.87
C ASN A 54 -9.23 7.03 -3.49
N GLY A 55 -9.44 6.66 -4.76
CA GLY A 55 -10.72 6.87 -5.46
C GLY A 55 -11.88 6.06 -4.89
N ARG A 56 -11.61 5.02 -4.09
CA ARG A 56 -12.61 4.22 -3.40
C ARG A 56 -12.72 4.53 -1.90
N HIS A 57 -12.06 5.60 -1.43
CA HIS A 57 -12.00 5.98 -0.02
C HIS A 57 -11.52 4.86 0.91
N CYS A 58 -10.70 3.93 0.39
CA CYS A 58 -10.13 2.81 1.15
C CYS A 58 -8.61 2.92 1.32
N LEU A 59 -8.01 4.08 0.96
CA LEU A 59 -6.60 4.34 1.20
C LEU A 59 -6.33 4.50 2.72
N PRO A 60 -5.55 3.62 3.36
CA PRO A 60 -5.42 3.64 4.83
C PRO A 60 -4.60 4.81 5.34
N LEU A 61 -4.82 5.16 6.61
CA LEU A 61 -4.09 6.24 7.29
C LEU A 61 -2.58 5.99 7.37
N ARG A 62 -2.15 4.72 7.36
CA ARG A 62 -0.74 4.33 7.33
C ARG A 62 -0.43 3.48 6.11
N VAL A 63 0.56 3.89 5.33
CA VAL A 63 1.09 3.14 4.19
C VAL A 63 2.58 2.88 4.41
N VAL A 64 3.03 1.65 4.21
CA VAL A 64 4.43 1.23 4.39
C VAL A 64 4.94 0.59 3.11
N LEU A 65 6.00 1.17 2.53
CA LEU A 65 6.60 0.74 1.26
C LEU A 65 7.89 -0.04 1.52
N ASN A 66 7.77 -1.34 1.79
CA ASN A 66 8.91 -2.23 2.07
C ASN A 66 9.40 -2.91 0.80
N GLN A 67 10.71 -3.02 0.60
CA GLN A 67 11.28 -3.75 -0.55
C GLN A 67 10.73 -3.31 -1.93
N VAL A 68 10.27 -2.05 -2.04
CA VAL A 68 9.83 -1.42 -3.29
C VAL A 68 11.05 -0.89 -4.03
N SER A 69 11.06 -1.02 -5.36
CA SER A 69 12.12 -0.50 -6.23
C SER A 69 12.32 1.01 -6.00
N SER A 70 13.54 1.53 -6.19
CA SER A 70 13.83 2.95 -5.98
C SER A 70 12.98 3.86 -6.88
N ALA A 71 12.68 3.41 -8.11
CA ALA A 71 11.83 4.14 -9.04
C ALA A 71 10.37 4.20 -8.57
N ASP A 72 9.77 3.05 -8.26
CA ASP A 72 8.39 2.97 -7.78
C ASP A 72 8.20 3.69 -6.44
N ARG A 73 9.20 3.60 -5.55
CA ARG A 73 9.17 4.30 -4.26
C ARG A 73 9.12 5.81 -4.44
N ARG A 74 9.92 6.37 -5.35
CA ARG A 74 9.89 7.83 -5.63
C ARG A 74 8.52 8.27 -6.13
N LEU A 75 7.94 7.53 -7.07
CA LEU A 75 6.61 7.84 -7.62
C LEU A 75 5.50 7.71 -6.57
N ALA A 76 5.51 6.64 -5.79
CA ALA A 76 4.56 6.42 -4.70
C ALA A 76 4.70 7.47 -3.59
N MET A 77 5.94 7.86 -3.25
CA MET A 77 6.22 8.91 -2.27
C MET A 77 5.63 10.25 -2.73
N GLN A 78 5.88 10.68 -3.97
CA GLN A 78 5.29 11.91 -4.54
C GLN A 78 3.75 11.84 -4.54
N TYR A 79 3.20 10.68 -4.89
CA TYR A 79 1.76 10.45 -4.90
C TYR A 79 1.13 10.57 -3.50
N LEU A 80 1.78 10.00 -2.47
CA LEU A 80 1.29 10.04 -1.08
C LEU A 80 1.45 11.44 -0.48
N ILE A 81 2.60 12.09 -0.67
CA ILE A 81 2.86 13.45 -0.14
C ILE A 81 1.86 14.45 -0.71
N SER A 82 1.56 14.40 -2.02
CA SER A 82 0.55 15.27 -2.65
C SER A 82 -0.87 15.07 -2.11
N ARG A 83 -1.10 14.01 -1.29
CA ARG A 83 -2.38 13.70 -0.63
C ARG A 83 -2.36 13.91 0.88
N GLY A 84 -1.36 14.64 1.37
CA GLY A 84 -1.24 15.02 2.77
C GLY A 84 -0.57 13.97 3.66
N TYR A 85 0.00 12.91 3.09
CA TYR A 85 0.82 12.00 3.89
C TYR A 85 2.17 12.65 4.24
N ARG A 86 2.63 12.40 5.46
CA ARG A 86 3.96 12.77 5.95
C ARG A 86 4.80 11.50 6.14
N THR A 87 6.11 11.62 5.97
CA THR A 87 7.05 10.50 6.16
C THR A 87 8.35 10.98 6.81
N PRO A 88 8.85 10.30 7.86
CA PRO A 88 10.15 10.61 8.45
C PRO A 88 11.31 9.83 7.80
N ASP A 89 11.02 8.68 7.20
CA ASP A 89 11.99 7.64 6.79
C ASP A 89 11.90 7.29 5.29
N ARG A 90 10.97 7.92 4.55
CA ARG A 90 10.64 7.63 3.14
C ARG A 90 10.11 6.20 2.90
N VAL A 91 9.72 5.50 3.96
CA VAL A 91 9.23 4.12 3.94
C VAL A 91 7.83 4.06 4.56
N THR A 92 7.65 4.72 5.70
CA THR A 92 6.41 4.83 6.46
C THR A 92 5.75 6.17 6.19
N PHE A 93 4.50 6.12 5.73
CA PHE A 93 3.69 7.28 5.39
C PHE A 93 2.47 7.32 6.30
N LEU A 94 2.22 8.48 6.91
CA LEU A 94 1.12 8.71 7.85
C LEU A 94 0.27 9.89 7.37
N LYS A 95 -1.04 9.70 7.35
CA LYS A 95 -2.02 10.76 7.10
C LYS A 95 -2.43 11.37 8.44
N VAL A 96 -2.18 12.67 8.60
CA VAL A 96 -2.54 13.47 9.77
C VAL A 96 -3.79 14.27 9.46
#